data_AF-A0A7R9DFY0-F1
#
_entry.id   AF-A0A7R9DFY0-F1
#
_cell.length_a   1.000
_cell.length_b   1.000
_cell.length_c   1.000
_cell.angle_alpha   90.00
_cell.angle_beta   90.00
_cell.angle_gamma   90.00
#
_symmetry.space_group_name_H-M   'P 1'
#
loop_
_entity.id
_entity.type
_entity.pdbx_description
1 polymer ?
#
loop_
_entity_poly.entity_id
_entity_poly.type
_entity_poly.pdbx_seq_one_letter_code
_entity_poly.pdbx_strand_id
1 'polypeptide(L)'
;MAFSKMSCLSSDESTEEEELLLLAAVLGDSWVSDQTCESWRSALETELTAYTLNHFKNGVCSVYGKSQAGAVVLLGCIEDHQFQPNNYWNGRWRSQWCITLNSVTVELRGILKVQVHYYEDGNVQLVSSKEVKESVSTGTATELAKEVARLIEGAENEYQLAISENYQTMSDTTFKALRRQLPVTRAKIDWNKIVSYSVGKELRSQ
;
A
#
# COMPACT_ATOMS: atom_id res chain seq x y z
N MET A 1 27.85 -14.41 -9.84
CA MET A 1 27.83 -13.84 -11.21
C MET A 1 26.38 -13.57 -11.57
N ALA A 2 25.93 -12.32 -11.37
CA ALA A 2 24.76 -11.67 -12.01
C ALA A 2 24.46 -10.36 -11.24
N PHE A 3 25.46 -9.49 -11.11
CA PHE A 3 25.23 -8.08 -10.81
C PHE A 3 25.37 -7.34 -12.14
N SER A 4 24.27 -7.17 -12.86
CA SER A 4 24.19 -6.18 -13.93
C SER A 4 22.73 -5.95 -14.33
N LYS A 5 22.12 -4.95 -13.70
CA LYS A 5 21.19 -3.98 -14.31
C LYS A 5 20.80 -2.96 -13.25
N MET A 6 21.66 -1.96 -13.09
CA MET A 6 21.41 -0.75 -12.32
C MET A 6 21.39 0.40 -13.31
N SER A 7 20.19 0.86 -13.70
CA SER A 7 19.97 2.16 -14.36
C SER A 7 18.47 2.41 -14.60
N CYS A 8 17.68 2.47 -13.52
CA CYS A 8 16.39 3.21 -13.47
C CYS A 8 15.72 3.06 -12.08
N LEU A 9 16.45 3.20 -10.97
CA LEU A 9 15.88 3.09 -9.62
C LEU A 9 16.66 4.00 -8.67
N SER A 10 16.51 5.32 -8.79
CA SER A 10 17.13 6.27 -7.83
C SER A 10 16.12 6.82 -6.82
N SER A 11 14.87 6.35 -6.85
CA SER A 11 13.79 6.82 -5.98
C SER A 11 13.29 5.74 -4.99
N ASP A 12 13.53 4.46 -5.29
CA ASP A 12 13.08 3.31 -4.49
C ASP A 12 14.05 2.93 -3.35
N GLU A 13 15.31 3.40 -3.39
CA GLU A 13 16.37 3.05 -2.42
C GLU A 13 16.00 3.46 -0.98
N SER A 14 15.31 4.59 -0.82
CA SER A 14 14.88 5.10 0.50
C SER A 14 13.78 4.28 1.18
N THR A 15 12.94 3.59 0.40
CA THR A 15 11.80 2.81 0.95
C THR A 15 12.22 1.37 1.27
N GLU A 16 13.16 0.82 0.51
CA GLU A 16 13.80 -0.47 0.83
C GLU A 16 14.67 -0.35 2.08
N GLU A 17 15.37 0.77 2.28
CA GLU A 17 16.11 1.05 3.53
C GLU A 17 15.19 1.11 4.76
N GLU A 18 14.01 1.73 4.70
CA GLU A 18 13.06 1.73 5.83
C GLU A 18 12.49 0.35 6.16
N GLU A 19 12.19 -0.47 5.14
CA GLU A 19 11.74 -1.87 5.35
C GLU A 19 12.85 -2.73 5.94
N LEU A 20 14.09 -2.57 5.47
CA LEU A 20 15.27 -3.21 6.03
C LEU A 20 15.57 -2.71 7.44
N LEU A 21 15.31 -1.45 7.77
CA LEU A 21 15.45 -0.90 9.11
C LEU A 21 14.38 -1.42 10.07
N LEU A 22 13.13 -1.62 9.63
CA LEU A 22 12.08 -2.22 10.46
C LEU A 22 12.36 -3.71 10.71
N LEU A 23 12.73 -4.45 9.65
CA LEU A 23 13.18 -5.84 9.74
C LEU A 23 14.45 -5.96 10.58
N ALA A 24 15.43 -5.08 10.43
CA ALA A 24 16.66 -5.10 11.23
C ALA A 24 16.40 -4.68 12.69
N ALA A 25 15.52 -3.71 12.94
CA ALA A 25 15.13 -3.29 14.29
C ALA A 25 14.37 -4.38 15.05
N VAL A 26 13.52 -5.15 14.36
CA VAL A 26 12.77 -6.27 14.96
C VAL A 26 13.64 -7.53 15.03
N LEU A 27 14.34 -7.91 13.96
CA LEU A 27 15.03 -9.20 13.85
C LEU A 27 16.47 -9.18 14.39
N GLY A 28 17.18 -8.05 14.36
CA GLY A 28 18.60 -7.99 14.72
C GLY A 28 19.50 -8.80 13.77
N ASP A 29 20.83 -8.65 13.91
CA ASP A 29 21.83 -9.15 12.95
C ASP A 29 21.95 -10.69 12.82
N SER A 30 21.17 -11.49 13.56
CA SER A 30 21.26 -12.96 13.52
C SER A 30 19.90 -13.66 13.45
N TRP A 31 19.72 -14.41 12.36
CA TRP A 31 18.61 -15.33 12.13
C TRP A 31 18.77 -16.57 13.02
N VAL A 32 18.32 -16.49 14.27
CA VAL A 32 18.21 -17.67 15.16
C VAL A 32 16.73 -18.00 15.30
N SER A 33 16.35 -19.23 14.93
CA SER A 33 15.00 -19.74 15.17
C SER A 33 14.71 -19.72 16.66
N ASP A 34 13.82 -18.83 17.10
CA ASP A 34 13.41 -18.78 18.49
C ASP A 34 12.31 -19.82 18.75
N GLN A 35 12.71 -20.92 19.38
CA GLN A 35 11.82 -22.03 19.72
C GLN A 35 10.63 -21.59 20.58
N THR A 36 10.75 -20.47 21.30
CA THR A 36 9.73 -19.95 22.22
C THR A 36 8.52 -19.40 21.47
N CYS A 37 8.72 -18.84 20.27
CA CYS A 37 7.64 -18.25 19.47
C CYS A 37 7.21 -19.11 18.28
N GLU A 38 7.86 -20.26 18.04
CA GLU A 38 7.63 -21.08 16.85
C GLU A 38 6.18 -21.58 16.72
N SER A 39 5.54 -21.94 17.83
CA SER A 39 4.13 -22.37 17.82
C SER A 39 3.19 -21.26 17.33
N TRP A 40 3.45 -20.02 17.76
CA TRP A 40 2.69 -18.84 17.34
C TRP A 40 2.98 -18.46 15.89
N ARG A 41 4.27 -18.47 15.50
CA ARG A 41 4.74 -18.17 14.15
C ARG A 41 4.14 -19.15 13.14
N SER A 42 4.22 -20.45 13.39
CA SER A 42 3.71 -21.50 12.50
C SER A 42 2.19 -21.47 12.37
N ALA A 43 1.47 -21.22 13.48
CA ALA A 43 0.01 -21.06 13.44
C ALA A 43 -0.40 -19.85 12.59
N LEU A 44 0.26 -18.71 12.77
CA LEU A 44 0.01 -17.50 11.98
C LEU A 44 0.37 -17.68 10.51
N GLU A 45 1.50 -18.33 10.20
CA GLU A 45 1.93 -18.62 8.83
C GLU A 45 0.91 -19.48 8.08
N THR A 46 0.32 -20.47 8.76
CA THR A 46 -0.70 -21.34 8.16
C THR A 46 -1.94 -20.53 7.73
N GLU A 47 -2.46 -19.69 8.62
CA GLU A 47 -3.65 -18.87 8.34
C GLU A 47 -3.33 -17.78 7.29
N LEU A 48 -2.17 -17.12 7.37
CA LEU A 48 -1.75 -16.11 6.39
C LEU A 48 -1.47 -16.69 5.01
N THR A 49 -0.95 -17.92 4.92
CA THR A 49 -0.75 -18.61 3.64
C THR A 49 -2.10 -18.89 2.97
N ALA A 50 -3.08 -19.37 3.74
CA ALA A 50 -4.43 -19.62 3.25
C ALA A 50 -5.12 -18.31 2.81
N TYR A 51 -5.00 -17.26 3.62
CA TYR A 51 -5.49 -15.92 3.27
C TYR A 51 -4.85 -15.42 1.97
N THR A 52 -3.52 -15.45 1.88
CA THR A 52 -2.79 -14.92 0.72
C THR A 52 -3.21 -15.63 -0.57
N LEU A 53 -3.37 -16.97 -0.53
CA LEU A 53 -3.82 -17.76 -1.68
C LEU A 53 -5.24 -17.41 -2.13
N ASN A 54 -6.13 -17.03 -1.21
CA ASN A 54 -7.52 -16.72 -1.52
C ASN A 54 -7.71 -15.29 -2.05
N HIS A 55 -6.89 -14.34 -1.62
CA HIS A 55 -7.07 -12.92 -1.90
C HIS A 55 -6.10 -12.36 -2.96
N PHE A 56 -4.93 -12.99 -3.15
CA PHE A 56 -3.90 -12.52 -4.06
C PHE A 56 -3.59 -13.57 -5.13
N LYS A 57 -3.51 -13.15 -6.39
CA LYS A 57 -3.36 -14.10 -7.51
C LYS A 57 -1.96 -14.72 -7.53
N ASN A 58 -0.94 -13.91 -7.30
CA ASN A 58 0.46 -14.35 -7.23
C ASN A 58 1.10 -13.97 -5.88
N GLY A 59 0.27 -13.80 -4.85
CA GLY A 59 0.72 -13.32 -3.56
C GLY A 59 1.66 -14.29 -2.86
N VAL A 60 2.63 -13.74 -2.15
CA VAL A 60 3.56 -14.46 -1.29
C VAL A 60 3.48 -13.87 0.11
N CYS A 61 3.54 -14.72 1.12
CA CYS A 61 3.63 -14.28 2.51
C CYS A 61 4.84 -14.89 3.21
N SER A 62 5.28 -14.24 4.28
CA SER A 62 6.34 -14.74 5.17
C SER A 62 6.07 -14.28 6.59
N VAL A 63 6.31 -15.16 7.56
CA VAL A 63 6.09 -14.86 8.98
C VAL A 63 7.35 -15.10 9.78
N TYR A 64 7.77 -14.06 10.50
CA TYR A 64 8.91 -14.07 11.39
C TYR A 64 8.45 -13.93 12.83
N GLY A 65 9.23 -14.46 13.77
CA GLY A 65 8.93 -14.37 15.18
C GLY A 65 10.21 -14.20 16.00
N LYS A 66 10.13 -13.42 17.07
CA LYS A 66 11.21 -13.22 18.02
C LYS A 66 10.67 -12.94 19.41
N SER A 67 11.26 -13.53 20.44
CA SER A 67 11.05 -13.14 21.82
C SER A 67 12.05 -12.06 22.22
N GLN A 68 11.56 -10.92 22.69
CA GLN A 68 12.38 -9.83 23.22
C GLN A 68 11.85 -9.38 24.58
N ALA A 69 12.72 -9.34 25.59
CA ALA A 69 12.41 -8.86 26.93
C ALA A 69 11.16 -9.50 27.58
N GLY A 70 10.84 -10.75 27.24
CA GLY A 70 9.68 -11.48 27.78
C GLY A 70 8.37 -11.28 27.00
N ALA A 71 8.37 -10.48 25.92
CA ALA A 71 7.28 -10.36 24.97
C ALA A 71 7.60 -11.10 23.67
N VAL A 72 6.57 -11.70 23.04
CA VAL A 72 6.71 -12.33 21.72
C VAL A 72 6.26 -11.32 20.66
N VAL A 73 7.11 -11.06 19.68
CA VAL A 73 6.81 -10.22 18.53
C VAL A 73 6.79 -11.10 17.29
N LEU A 74 5.69 -11.06 16.54
CA LEU A 74 5.56 -11.70 15.23
C LEU A 74 5.46 -10.62 14.16
N LEU A 75 6.07 -10.89 13.01
CA LEU A 75 6.02 -10.03 11.83
C LEU A 75 5.49 -10.85 10.65
N GLY A 76 4.29 -10.55 10.20
CA GLY A 76 3.70 -11.10 8.98
C GLY A 76 3.87 -10.12 7.82
N CYS A 77 4.48 -10.56 6.73
CA CYS A 77 4.61 -9.80 5.50
C CYS A 77 3.83 -10.49 4.39
N ILE A 78 3.05 -9.73 3.63
CA ILE A 78 2.32 -10.17 2.43
C ILE A 78 2.70 -9.24 1.28
N GLU A 79 2.99 -9.82 0.12
CA GLU A 79 3.37 -9.12 -1.09
C GLU A 79 2.67 -9.72 -2.29
N ASP A 80 2.15 -8.89 -3.19
CA ASP A 80 1.74 -9.31 -4.52
C ASP A 80 2.15 -8.22 -5.51
N HIS A 81 2.65 -8.62 -6.66
CA HIS A 81 3.07 -7.70 -7.69
C HIS A 81 2.67 -8.21 -9.07
N GLN A 82 2.40 -7.27 -9.96
CA GLN A 82 2.11 -7.55 -11.34
C GLN A 82 2.87 -6.56 -12.22
N PHE A 83 3.83 -7.08 -12.97
CA PHE A 83 4.66 -6.30 -13.88
C PHE A 83 4.32 -6.68 -15.31
N GLN A 84 3.79 -5.73 -16.07
CA GLN A 84 3.44 -5.90 -17.47
C GLN A 84 4.16 -4.85 -18.32
N PRO A 85 5.47 -5.02 -18.57
CA PRO A 85 6.26 -4.01 -19.27
C PRO A 85 5.80 -3.76 -20.70
N ASN A 86 5.29 -4.79 -21.38
CA ASN A 86 4.73 -4.69 -22.73
C ASN A 86 3.42 -3.88 -22.78
N ASN A 87 2.72 -3.78 -21.64
CA ASN A 87 1.50 -2.98 -21.48
C ASN A 87 1.79 -1.67 -20.73
N TYR A 88 3.06 -1.33 -20.52
CA TYR A 88 3.52 -0.09 -19.90
C TYR A 88 2.99 0.17 -18.48
N TRP A 89 2.79 -0.89 -17.68
CA TRP A 89 2.35 -0.71 -16.30
C TRP A 89 2.90 -1.74 -15.33
N ASN A 90 3.07 -1.30 -14.09
CA ASN A 90 3.52 -2.10 -12.95
C ASN A 90 2.65 -1.79 -11.73
N GLY A 91 2.30 -2.81 -10.97
CA GLY A 91 1.56 -2.68 -9.71
C GLY A 91 2.21 -3.51 -8.62
N ARG A 92 2.20 -2.99 -7.39
CA ARG A 92 2.73 -3.67 -6.20
C ARG A 92 1.87 -3.38 -4.99
N TRP A 93 1.49 -4.44 -4.28
CA TRP A 93 0.85 -4.43 -2.98
C TRP A 93 1.83 -4.96 -1.94
N ARG A 94 2.02 -4.22 -0.85
CA ARG A 94 2.81 -4.64 0.30
C ARG A 94 2.02 -4.42 1.58
N SER A 95 2.03 -5.42 2.44
CA SER A 95 1.30 -5.41 3.69
C SER A 95 2.18 -5.99 4.78
N GLN A 96 2.42 -5.21 5.81
CA GLN A 96 3.27 -5.58 6.93
C GLN A 96 2.48 -5.50 8.22
N TRP A 97 2.51 -6.57 9.00
CA TRP A 97 1.76 -6.71 10.24
C TRP A 97 2.70 -7.10 11.37
N CYS A 98 2.84 -6.22 12.35
CA CYS A 98 3.56 -6.45 13.58
C CYS A 98 2.56 -6.80 14.69
N ILE A 99 2.72 -7.99 15.27
CA ILE A 99 1.88 -8.54 16.34
C ILE A 99 2.75 -8.63 17.58
N THR A 100 2.45 -7.83 18.60
CA THR A 100 3.16 -7.84 19.87
C THR A 100 2.29 -8.49 20.93
N LEU A 101 2.68 -9.68 21.39
CA LEU A 101 2.01 -10.42 22.44
C LEU A 101 2.58 -9.99 23.80
N ASN A 102 1.80 -9.20 24.54
CA ASN A 102 2.04 -8.91 25.94
C ASN A 102 1.25 -9.89 26.82
N SER A 103 1.57 -9.97 28.12
CA SER A 103 1.01 -10.99 29.03
C SER A 103 -0.52 -10.99 29.16
N VAL A 104 -1.20 -9.92 28.76
CA VAL A 104 -2.66 -9.74 28.89
C VAL A 104 -3.33 -9.33 27.58
N THR A 105 -2.63 -8.59 26.72
CA THR A 105 -3.17 -8.02 25.48
C THR A 105 -2.24 -8.24 24.31
N VAL A 106 -2.80 -8.46 23.12
CA VAL A 106 -2.06 -8.52 21.86
C VAL A 106 -2.28 -7.22 21.10
N GLU A 107 -1.20 -6.52 20.77
CA GLU A 107 -1.25 -5.33 19.92
C GLU A 107 -0.97 -5.72 18.46
N LEU A 108 -1.84 -5.30 17.55
CA LEU A 108 -1.70 -5.50 16.11
C LEU A 108 -1.44 -4.15 15.45
N ARG A 109 -0.31 -4.01 14.74
CA ARG A 109 0.05 -2.81 13.98
C ARG A 109 0.29 -3.20 12.53
N GLY A 110 -0.51 -2.67 11.62
CA GLY A 110 -0.43 -2.91 10.19
C GLY A 110 0.04 -1.68 9.42
N ILE A 111 0.80 -1.88 8.36
CA ILE A 111 1.11 -0.86 7.35
C ILE A 111 0.81 -1.47 5.98
N LEU A 112 -0.16 -0.89 5.29
CA LEU A 112 -0.57 -1.25 3.94
C LEU A 112 0.02 -0.23 2.97
N LYS A 113 0.67 -0.68 1.90
CA LYS A 113 1.26 0.17 0.86
C LYS A 113 0.86 -0.34 -0.53
N VAL A 114 0.43 0.57 -1.38
CA VAL A 114 0.09 0.31 -2.78
C VAL A 114 0.88 1.26 -3.66
N GLN A 115 1.52 0.70 -4.68
CA GLN A 115 2.24 1.46 -5.70
C GLN A 115 1.82 0.98 -7.08
N VAL A 116 1.39 1.91 -7.93
CA VAL A 116 1.07 1.63 -9.34
C VAL A 116 1.78 2.64 -10.20
N HIS A 117 2.38 2.19 -11.29
CA HIS A 117 3.09 3.03 -12.25
C HIS A 117 2.61 2.68 -13.66
N TYR A 118 2.03 3.66 -14.35
CA TYR A 118 1.63 3.57 -15.75
C TYR A 118 2.45 4.58 -16.55
N TYR A 119 3.02 4.14 -17.67
CA TYR A 119 3.98 4.93 -18.44
C TYR A 119 3.81 4.86 -19.96
N GLU A 120 2.61 4.55 -20.45
CA GLU A 120 2.28 4.70 -21.87
C GLU A 120 1.95 6.17 -22.16
N ASP A 121 2.68 6.80 -23.08
CA ASP A 121 2.46 8.20 -23.51
C ASP A 121 2.39 9.25 -22.38
N GLY A 122 2.94 8.92 -21.21
CA GLY A 122 2.90 9.74 -20.00
C GLY A 122 3.62 9.06 -18.84
N ASN A 123 3.58 9.67 -17.65
CA ASN A 123 4.08 9.07 -16.42
C ASN A 123 3.07 9.35 -15.30
N VAL A 124 2.31 8.32 -14.91
CA VAL A 124 1.29 8.42 -13.87
C VAL A 124 1.61 7.40 -12.78
N GLN A 125 1.67 7.88 -11.54
CA GLN A 125 1.98 7.05 -10.38
C GLN A 125 0.92 7.21 -9.29
N LEU A 126 0.54 6.09 -8.69
CA LEU A 126 -0.19 6.02 -7.44
C LEU A 126 0.78 5.54 -6.36
N VAL A 127 0.88 6.29 -5.27
CA VAL A 127 1.54 5.87 -4.05
C VAL A 127 0.54 6.10 -2.93
N SER A 128 0.11 5.03 -2.26
CA SER A 128 -0.87 5.10 -1.18
C SER A 128 -0.42 4.26 0.00
N SER A 129 -0.68 4.75 1.20
CA SER A 129 -0.40 4.01 2.43
C SER A 129 -1.50 4.18 3.47
N LYS A 130 -1.73 3.14 4.30
CA LYS A 130 -2.64 3.16 5.45
C LYS A 130 -1.98 2.45 6.62
N GLU A 131 -1.94 3.12 7.77
CA GLU A 131 -1.58 2.49 9.04
C GLU A 131 -2.84 1.97 9.75
N VAL A 132 -2.72 0.81 10.37
CA VAL A 132 -3.78 0.14 11.11
C VAL A 132 -3.26 -0.18 12.52
N LYS A 133 -4.06 0.08 13.55
CA LYS A 133 -3.72 -0.21 14.94
C LYS A 133 -4.94 -0.81 15.62
N GLU A 134 -4.83 -2.07 16.00
CA GLU A 134 -5.90 -2.85 16.63
C GLU A 134 -5.39 -3.54 17.88
N SER A 135 -6.29 -3.96 18.74
CA SER A 135 -5.97 -4.73 19.95
C SER A 135 -6.83 -5.96 20.04
N VAL A 136 -6.21 -7.10 20.34
CA VAL A 136 -6.85 -8.41 20.37
C VAL A 136 -6.62 -9.04 21.74
N SER A 137 -7.60 -9.79 22.23
CA SER A 137 -7.43 -10.58 23.46
C SER A 137 -6.50 -11.77 23.20
N THR A 138 -5.61 -12.06 24.16
CA THR A 138 -4.77 -13.25 24.11
C THR A 138 -5.62 -14.52 24.24
N GLY A 139 -5.48 -15.44 23.29
CA GLY A 139 -6.11 -16.77 23.28
C GLY A 139 -5.08 -17.88 23.04
N THR A 140 -5.50 -19.02 22.50
CA THR A 140 -4.53 -20.02 21.99
C THR A 140 -3.85 -19.54 20.71
N ALA A 141 -2.72 -20.15 20.33
CA ALA A 141 -2.00 -19.79 19.10
C ALA A 141 -2.86 -19.87 17.84
N THR A 142 -3.72 -20.89 17.75
CA THR A 142 -4.62 -21.07 16.61
C THR A 142 -5.77 -20.06 16.60
N GLU A 143 -6.35 -19.77 17.76
CA GLU A 143 -7.42 -18.76 17.86
C GLU A 143 -6.90 -17.36 17.54
N LEU A 144 -5.71 -17.02 18.06
CA LEU A 144 -5.07 -15.74 17.76
C LEU A 144 -4.76 -15.62 16.27
N ALA A 145 -4.20 -16.65 15.65
CA ALA A 145 -3.87 -16.64 14.22
C ALA A 145 -5.11 -16.39 13.36
N LYS A 146 -6.24 -17.04 13.66
CA LYS A 146 -7.52 -16.84 12.95
C LYS A 146 -8.07 -15.44 13.13
N GLU A 147 -8.04 -14.94 14.36
CA GLU A 147 -8.55 -13.60 14.65
C GLU A 147 -7.68 -12.51 13.99
N VAL A 148 -6.36 -12.68 14.01
CA VAL A 148 -5.43 -11.79 13.29
C VAL A 148 -5.69 -11.84 11.79
N ALA A 149 -5.82 -13.01 11.18
CA ALA A 149 -6.13 -13.13 9.76
C ALA A 149 -7.46 -12.44 9.38
N ARG A 150 -8.49 -12.60 10.23
CA ARG A 150 -9.80 -11.93 10.06
C ARG A 150 -9.68 -10.39 10.13
N LEU A 151 -8.87 -9.87 11.06
CA LEU A 151 -8.63 -8.43 11.18
C LEU A 151 -7.86 -7.88 9.98
N ILE A 152 -6.87 -8.64 9.49
CA ILE A 152 -6.12 -8.30 8.28
C ILE A 152 -7.05 -8.23 7.07
N GLU A 153 -7.87 -9.26 6.85
CA GLU A 153 -8.86 -9.30 5.77
C GLU A 153 -9.80 -8.09 5.83
N GLY A 154 -10.36 -7.79 7.00
CA GLY A 154 -11.26 -6.65 7.18
C GLY A 154 -10.59 -5.31 6.85
N ALA A 155 -9.37 -5.11 7.37
CA ALA A 155 -8.62 -3.88 7.18
C ALA A 155 -8.15 -3.68 5.73
N GLU A 156 -7.70 -4.75 5.06
CA GLU A 156 -7.28 -4.71 3.66
C GLU A 156 -8.47 -4.49 2.72
N ASN A 157 -9.60 -5.15 2.97
CA ASN A 157 -10.82 -4.94 2.19
C ASN A 157 -11.35 -3.50 2.33
N GLU A 158 -11.40 -2.98 3.56
CA GLU A 158 -11.76 -1.58 3.81
C GLU A 158 -10.82 -0.62 3.06
N TYR A 159 -9.52 -0.90 3.08
CA TYR A 159 -8.54 -0.08 2.36
C TYR A 159 -8.71 -0.14 0.84
N GLN A 160 -8.95 -1.32 0.27
CA GLN A 160 -9.20 -1.49 -1.16
C GLN A 160 -10.47 -0.75 -1.62
N LEU A 161 -11.56 -0.85 -0.84
CA LEU A 161 -12.79 -0.11 -1.10
C LEU A 161 -12.56 1.40 -0.99
N ALA A 162 -11.87 1.86 0.06
CA ALA A 162 -11.57 3.27 0.26
C ALA A 162 -10.72 3.87 -0.88
N ILE A 163 -9.73 3.14 -1.40
CA ILE A 163 -8.96 3.58 -2.58
C ILE A 163 -9.88 3.74 -3.78
N SER A 164 -10.75 2.76 -4.03
CA SER A 164 -11.67 2.77 -5.18
C SER A 164 -12.64 3.95 -5.12
N GLU A 165 -13.25 4.18 -3.96
CA GLU A 165 -14.17 5.30 -3.72
C GLU A 165 -13.48 6.67 -3.80
N ASN A 166 -12.26 6.77 -3.28
CA ASN A 166 -11.47 7.99 -3.34
C ASN A 166 -11.11 8.35 -4.80
N TYR A 167 -10.77 7.37 -5.63
CA TYR A 167 -10.53 7.58 -7.05
C TYR A 167 -11.78 8.06 -7.81
N GLN A 168 -12.94 7.48 -7.51
CA GLN A 168 -14.20 7.95 -8.09
C GLN A 168 -14.48 9.40 -7.68
N THR A 169 -14.31 9.72 -6.40
CA THR A 169 -14.51 11.06 -5.85
C THR A 169 -13.56 12.08 -6.48
N MET A 170 -12.27 11.74 -6.60
CA MET A 170 -11.24 12.61 -7.19
C MET A 170 -11.53 12.91 -8.66
N SER A 171 -12.01 11.92 -9.42
CA SER A 171 -12.46 12.06 -10.80
C SER A 171 -13.61 13.06 -10.94
N ASP A 172 -14.61 12.97 -10.05
CA ASP A 172 -15.81 13.78 -10.16
C ASP A 172 -15.70 15.19 -9.57
N THR A 173 -14.83 15.39 -8.59
CA THR A 173 -14.74 16.64 -7.84
C THR A 173 -13.41 17.36 -8.08
N THR A 174 -12.30 16.80 -7.60
CA THR A 174 -10.98 17.44 -7.59
C THR A 174 -10.48 17.79 -8.99
N PHE A 175 -10.50 16.83 -9.93
CA PHE A 175 -10.01 17.11 -11.29
C PHE A 175 -10.90 18.11 -12.03
N LYS A 176 -12.23 18.06 -11.83
CA LYS A 176 -13.16 19.03 -12.44
C LYS A 176 -13.02 20.43 -11.84
N ALA A 177 -12.65 20.54 -10.56
CA ALA A 177 -12.37 21.81 -9.90
C ALA A 177 -11.07 22.46 -10.43
N LEU A 178 -10.04 21.67 -10.72
CA LEU A 178 -8.79 22.16 -11.32
C LEU A 178 -9.00 22.62 -12.77
N ARG A 179 -9.66 21.79 -13.59
CA ARG A 179 -9.96 22.15 -14.98
C ARG A 179 -11.31 21.57 -15.37
N ARG A 180 -12.25 22.46 -15.66
CA ARG A 180 -13.56 22.07 -16.20
C ARG A 180 -13.39 21.50 -17.61
N GLN A 181 -14.15 20.45 -17.92
CA GLN A 181 -14.20 19.89 -19.27
C GLN A 181 -14.74 20.89 -20.30
N LEU A 182 -15.68 21.75 -19.89
CA LEU A 182 -16.19 22.87 -20.68
C LEU A 182 -16.27 24.14 -19.82
N PRO A 183 -16.17 25.33 -20.46
CA PRO A 183 -16.50 26.60 -19.82
C PRO A 183 -17.88 26.57 -19.15
N VAL A 184 -18.14 27.54 -18.25
CA VAL A 184 -19.44 27.65 -17.53
C VAL A 184 -20.64 27.69 -18.48
N THR A 185 -20.45 28.27 -19.67
CA THR A 185 -21.44 28.34 -20.75
C THR A 185 -21.80 26.99 -21.38
N ARG A 186 -21.09 25.90 -21.04
CA ARG A 186 -21.26 24.55 -21.62
C ARG A 186 -21.10 24.49 -23.14
N ALA A 187 -20.35 25.44 -23.71
CA ALA A 187 -19.99 25.48 -25.12
C ALA A 187 -18.47 25.61 -25.28
N LYS A 188 -17.93 25.12 -26.40
CA LYS A 188 -16.52 25.36 -26.75
C LYS A 188 -16.27 26.86 -26.86
N ILE A 189 -15.04 27.26 -26.55
CA ILE A 189 -14.62 28.66 -26.65
C ILE A 189 -14.71 29.11 -28.11
N ASP A 190 -15.44 30.19 -28.33
CA ASP A 190 -15.48 30.88 -29.62
C ASP A 190 -14.33 31.90 -29.67
N TRP A 191 -13.23 31.51 -30.31
CA TRP A 191 -12.03 32.32 -30.41
C TRP A 191 -12.28 33.64 -31.15
N ASN A 192 -13.19 33.67 -32.14
CA ASN A 192 -13.52 34.89 -32.89
C ASN A 192 -14.19 35.94 -31.99
N LYS A 193 -15.04 35.49 -31.07
CA LYS A 193 -15.65 36.38 -30.06
C LYS A 193 -14.59 36.94 -29.11
N ILE A 194 -13.63 36.13 -28.65
CA ILE A 194 -12.57 36.62 -27.75
C ILE A 194 -11.74 37.72 -28.41
N VAL A 195 -11.30 37.51 -29.66
CA VAL A 195 -10.49 38.48 -30.41
C VAL A 195 -11.27 39.76 -30.73
N SER A 196 -12.55 39.65 -31.10
CA SER A 196 -13.38 40.84 -31.37
C SER A 196 -13.72 41.62 -30.10
N TYR A 197 -13.92 40.95 -28.95
CA TYR A 197 -14.10 41.64 -27.66
C TYR A 197 -12.83 42.32 -27.16
N SER A 198 -11.64 41.76 -27.37
CA SER A 198 -10.37 42.43 -27.01
C SER A 198 -10.16 43.68 -27.86
N VAL A 199 -10.34 43.58 -29.18
CA VAL A 199 -10.24 44.73 -30.10
C VAL A 199 -11.31 45.80 -29.79
N GLY A 200 -12.55 45.39 -29.53
CA GLY A 200 -13.63 46.30 -29.16
C GLY A 200 -13.49 46.93 -27.77
N LYS A 201 -12.59 46.43 -26.91
CA LYS A 201 -12.24 47.05 -25.63
C LYS A 201 -11.11 48.06 -25.81
N GLU A 202 -10.11 47.75 -26.63
CA GLU A 202 -9.02 48.68 -26.97
C GLU A 202 -9.53 49.91 -27.73
N LEU A 203 -10.43 49.73 -28.70
CA LEU A 203 -11.05 50.81 -29.47
C LEU A 203 -11.95 51.74 -28.64
N ARG A 204 -12.44 51.30 -27.47
CA ARG A 204 -13.22 52.14 -26.54
C ARG A 204 -12.36 52.96 -25.58
N SER A 205 -11.05 52.70 -25.53
CA SER A 205 -10.11 53.40 -24.65
C SER A 205 -9.36 54.55 -25.34
N GLN A 206 -9.77 54.94 -26.54
CA GLN A 206 -9.31 56.14 -27.25
C GLN A 206 -10.39 57.23 -27.26
#